data_AF-A0A7J6QU03-F1
#
_entry.id   AF-A0A7J6QU03-F1
#
_cell.length_a   1.000
_cell.length_b   1.000
_cell.length_c   1.000
_cell.angle_alpha   90.00
_cell.angle_beta   90.00
_cell.angle_gamma   90.00
#
_symmetry.space_group_name_H-M   'P 1'
#
loop_
_entity.id
_entity.type
_entity.pdbx_description
1 polymer ?
#
loop_
_entity_poly.entity_id
_entity_poly.type
_entity_poly.pdbx_seq_one_letter_code
_entity_poly.pdbx_strand_id
1 'polypeptide(L)'
;KAAPDDFSREAAILSSKPDWQSLESAGQIPKGSAQWLNQIHGTSSSAVMTLAQRNEEVLSGLLSVLKSVEDMHAVQYALTVIYETTRYDSAFWNLLVAYARKNDVLAPFTRFLSSDRAAGDSYSSDKALYILTDIMSHDGGRKFNPQEV
;
A
#
# COMPACT_ATOMS: atom_id res chain seq x y z
N LYS A 1 17.44 -4.69 22.48
CA LYS A 1 17.35 -5.73 21.42
C LYS A 1 17.35 -4.96 20.11
N ALA A 2 18.45 -4.96 19.35
CA ALA A 2 18.50 -4.22 18.08
C ALA A 2 17.42 -4.81 17.15
N ALA A 3 16.61 -3.94 16.54
CA ALA A 3 15.71 -4.39 15.48
C ALA A 3 16.57 -5.03 14.37
N PRO A 4 16.18 -6.18 13.79
CA PRO A 4 16.84 -6.67 12.60
C PRO A 4 16.82 -5.55 11.55
N ASP A 5 17.97 -5.33 10.90
CA ASP A 5 18.19 -4.23 9.95
C ASP A 5 17.02 -4.18 8.95
N ASP A 6 16.24 -3.09 8.92
CA ASP A 6 14.97 -3.01 8.15
C ASP A 6 15.18 -3.33 6.66
N PHE A 7 16.36 -2.99 6.13
CA PHE A 7 16.80 -3.34 4.78
C PHE A 7 16.82 -4.85 4.51
N SER A 8 17.22 -5.67 5.50
CA SER A 8 17.25 -7.13 5.37
C SER A 8 15.83 -7.71 5.30
N ARG A 9 14.88 -7.10 6.02
CA ARG A 9 13.48 -7.52 6.03
C ARG A 9 12.75 -7.09 4.77
N GLU A 10 12.98 -5.88 4.30
CA GLU A 10 12.46 -5.37 3.02
C GLU A 10 12.91 -6.24 1.86
N ALA A 11 14.21 -6.53 1.76
CA ALA A 11 14.75 -7.41 0.73
C ALA A 11 14.12 -8.82 0.80
N ALA A 12 13.92 -9.37 1.99
CA ALA A 12 13.28 -10.67 2.17
C ALA A 12 11.81 -10.65 1.69
N ILE A 13 11.03 -9.64 2.04
CA ILE A 13 9.63 -9.50 1.61
C ILE A 13 9.56 -9.36 0.08
N LEU A 14 10.39 -8.49 -0.50
CA LEU A 14 10.35 -8.23 -1.94
C LEU A 14 10.96 -9.36 -2.78
N SER A 15 11.73 -10.27 -2.18
CA SER A 15 12.33 -11.42 -2.87
C SER A 15 11.31 -12.47 -3.34
N SER A 16 10.13 -12.51 -2.70
CA SER A 16 9.08 -13.47 -3.01
C SER A 16 7.80 -12.76 -3.42
N LYS A 17 7.32 -13.05 -4.62
CA LYS A 17 6.07 -12.50 -5.13
C LYS A 17 4.87 -13.23 -4.51
N PRO A 18 3.87 -12.53 -3.95
CA PRO A 18 2.61 -13.13 -3.57
C PRO A 18 1.87 -13.74 -4.77
N ASP A 19 1.07 -14.78 -4.53
CA ASP A 19 0.25 -15.38 -5.58
C ASP A 19 -1.01 -14.55 -5.84
N TRP A 20 -0.82 -13.43 -6.56
CA TRP A 20 -1.89 -12.51 -6.90
C TRP A 20 -3.04 -13.18 -7.67
N GLN A 21 -2.75 -14.20 -8.47
CA GLN A 21 -3.77 -14.89 -9.26
C GLN A 21 -4.69 -15.70 -8.36
N SER A 22 -4.14 -16.38 -7.35
CA SER A 22 -4.92 -17.09 -6.35
C SER A 22 -5.76 -16.12 -5.50
N LEU A 23 -5.19 -14.99 -5.06
CA LEU A 23 -5.91 -13.97 -4.29
C LEU A 23 -7.07 -13.34 -5.09
N GLU A 24 -6.87 -13.10 -6.39
CA GLU A 24 -7.92 -12.60 -7.29
C GLU A 24 -9.02 -13.64 -7.51
N SER A 25 -8.63 -14.91 -7.74
CA SER A 25 -9.59 -16.01 -7.92
C SER A 25 -10.42 -16.27 -6.66
N ALA A 26 -9.85 -16.02 -5.48
CA ALA A 26 -10.54 -16.08 -4.19
C ALA A 26 -11.40 -14.82 -3.90
N GLY A 27 -11.38 -13.81 -4.78
CA GLY A 27 -12.11 -12.56 -4.59
C GLY A 27 -11.56 -11.66 -3.48
N GLN A 28 -10.33 -11.89 -3.03
CA GLN A 28 -9.69 -11.08 -1.99
C GLN A 28 -9.10 -9.77 -2.55
N ILE A 29 -8.81 -9.73 -3.85
CA ILE A 29 -8.45 -8.51 -4.58
C ILE A 29 -9.38 -8.33 -5.80
N PRO A 30 -9.53 -7.10 -6.34
CA PRO A 30 -10.38 -6.84 -7.49
C PRO A 30 -9.96 -7.62 -8.74
N LYS A 31 -10.94 -7.97 -9.57
CA LYS A 31 -10.71 -8.63 -10.85
C LYS A 31 -9.89 -7.73 -11.79
N GLY A 32 -8.85 -8.29 -12.40
CA GLY A 32 -7.89 -7.58 -13.24
C GLY A 32 -6.66 -7.08 -12.45
N SER A 33 -6.73 -6.97 -11.13
CA SER A 33 -5.60 -6.47 -10.33
C SER A 33 -4.41 -7.42 -10.34
N ALA A 34 -4.60 -8.73 -10.49
CA ALA A 34 -3.49 -9.68 -10.49
C ALA A 34 -2.50 -9.40 -11.62
N GLN A 35 -2.99 -9.04 -12.82
CA GLN A 35 -2.14 -8.72 -13.97
C GLN A 35 -1.19 -7.56 -13.65
N TRP A 36 -1.69 -6.51 -13.02
CA TRP A 36 -0.91 -5.31 -12.70
C TRP A 36 0.03 -5.52 -11.51
N LEU A 37 -0.45 -6.18 -10.45
CA LEU A 37 0.38 -6.52 -9.28
C LEU A 37 1.54 -7.47 -9.64
N ASN A 38 1.33 -8.35 -10.62
CA ASN A 38 2.40 -9.18 -11.17
C ASN A 38 3.50 -8.37 -11.88
N GLN A 39 3.16 -7.23 -12.50
CA GLN A 39 4.14 -6.38 -13.19
C GLN A 39 5.01 -5.58 -12.23
N ILE A 40 4.62 -5.41 -10.97
CA ILE A 40 5.40 -4.70 -9.95
C ILE A 40 6.64 -5.51 -9.56
N HIS A 41 6.54 -6.83 -9.52
CA HIS A 41 7.59 -7.68 -8.99
C HIS A 41 8.90 -7.60 -9.78
N GLY A 42 10.01 -7.43 -9.07
CA GLY A 42 11.34 -7.28 -9.66
C GLY A 42 11.57 -5.95 -10.38
N THR A 43 10.63 -4.99 -10.29
CA THR A 43 10.79 -3.66 -10.88
C THR A 43 11.28 -2.63 -9.86
N SER A 44 11.86 -1.54 -10.34
CA SER A 44 12.30 -0.43 -9.50
C SER A 44 11.13 0.45 -9.05
N SER A 45 11.30 1.19 -7.95
CA SER A 45 10.30 2.18 -7.49
C SER A 45 9.91 3.18 -8.58
N SER A 46 10.85 3.60 -9.43
CA SER A 46 10.57 4.47 -10.59
C SER A 46 9.62 3.80 -11.62
N ALA A 47 9.79 2.51 -11.86
CA ALA A 47 8.91 1.74 -12.74
C ALA A 47 7.52 1.56 -12.12
N VAL A 48 7.44 1.28 -10.81
CA VAL A 48 6.16 1.23 -10.07
C VAL A 48 5.42 2.56 -10.15
N MET A 49 6.12 3.68 -9.96
CA MET A 49 5.58 5.02 -10.10
C MET A 49 5.02 5.24 -11.52
N THR A 50 5.78 4.88 -12.54
CA THR A 50 5.34 4.98 -13.96
C THR A 50 4.09 4.14 -14.23
N LEU A 51 4.03 2.91 -13.69
CA LEU A 51 2.86 2.04 -13.82
C LEU A 51 1.63 2.67 -13.15
N ALA A 52 1.78 3.17 -11.91
CA ALA A 52 0.69 3.77 -11.16
C ALA A 52 0.18 5.08 -11.79
N GLN A 53 1.05 5.86 -12.44
CA GLN A 53 0.64 7.04 -13.21
C GLN A 53 -0.21 6.69 -14.44
N ARG A 54 0.10 5.56 -15.09
CA ARG A 54 -0.60 5.12 -16.31
C ARG A 54 -1.89 4.37 -16.00
N ASN A 55 -1.96 3.74 -14.83
CA ASN A 55 -3.11 2.95 -14.43
C ASN A 55 -3.38 3.06 -12.93
N GLU A 56 -4.49 3.73 -12.57
CA GLU A 56 -4.94 3.88 -11.18
C GLU A 56 -5.33 2.54 -10.52
N GLU A 57 -5.61 1.50 -11.31
CA GLU A 57 -5.88 0.15 -10.81
C GLU A 57 -4.69 -0.45 -10.07
N VAL A 58 -3.47 0.03 -10.32
CA VAL A 58 -2.27 -0.36 -9.56
C VAL A 58 -2.42 0.04 -8.09
N LEU A 59 -2.81 1.29 -7.83
CA LEU A 59 -3.03 1.79 -6.47
C LEU A 59 -4.24 1.12 -5.83
N SER A 60 -5.34 0.97 -6.59
CA SER A 60 -6.53 0.27 -6.12
C SER A 60 -6.22 -1.17 -5.71
N GLY A 61 -5.46 -1.90 -6.55
CA GLY A 61 -5.00 -3.25 -6.30
C GLY A 61 -4.17 -3.33 -5.03
N LEU A 62 -3.12 -2.50 -4.90
CA LEU A 62 -2.26 -2.47 -3.71
C LEU A 62 -3.04 -2.15 -2.42
N LEU A 63 -3.95 -1.17 -2.46
CA LEU A 63 -4.77 -0.79 -1.31
C LEU A 63 -5.82 -1.84 -0.94
N SER A 64 -6.34 -2.59 -1.91
CA SER A 64 -7.31 -3.66 -1.67
C SER A 64 -6.74 -4.80 -0.82
N VAL A 65 -5.43 -5.05 -0.94
CA VAL A 65 -4.71 -6.07 -0.16
C VAL A 65 -4.87 -5.82 1.34
N LEU A 66 -4.71 -4.57 1.78
CA LEU A 66 -4.85 -4.17 3.19
C LEU A 66 -6.26 -4.47 3.74
N LYS A 67 -7.28 -4.30 2.90
CA LYS A 67 -8.68 -4.41 3.29
C LYS A 67 -9.14 -5.86 3.45
N SER A 68 -8.71 -6.75 2.55
CA SER A 68 -9.41 -8.02 2.31
C SER A 68 -8.52 -9.26 2.27
N VAL A 69 -7.20 -9.11 2.11
CA VAL A 69 -6.29 -10.25 2.00
C VAL A 69 -5.85 -10.69 3.38
N GLU A 70 -6.02 -11.97 3.71
CA GLU A 70 -5.59 -12.54 5.00
C GLU A 70 -4.11 -12.90 5.03
N ASP A 71 -3.52 -13.21 3.87
CA ASP A 71 -2.09 -13.51 3.73
C ASP A 71 -1.23 -12.31 4.13
N MET A 72 -0.52 -12.45 5.25
CA MET A 72 0.35 -11.41 5.77
C MET A 72 1.55 -11.12 4.89
N HIS A 73 2.04 -12.09 4.11
CA HIS A 73 3.12 -11.84 3.16
C HIS A 73 2.65 -10.88 2.06
N ALA A 74 1.43 -11.08 1.54
CA ALA A 74 0.85 -10.18 0.56
C ALA A 74 0.65 -8.76 1.11
N VAL A 75 0.16 -8.63 2.36
CA VAL A 75 -0.01 -7.33 3.04
C VAL A 75 1.34 -6.63 3.22
N GLN A 76 2.34 -7.33 3.73
CA GLN A 76 3.71 -6.83 3.88
C GLN A 76 4.25 -6.35 2.55
N TYR A 77 4.14 -7.18 1.50
CA TYR A 77 4.61 -6.85 0.17
C TYR A 77 3.96 -5.57 -0.38
N ALA A 78 2.64 -5.46 -0.31
CA ALA A 78 1.93 -4.28 -0.81
C ALA A 78 2.33 -3.01 -0.05
N LEU A 79 2.44 -3.07 1.28
CA LEU A 79 2.88 -1.95 2.11
C LEU A 79 4.32 -1.55 1.83
N THR A 80 5.23 -2.52 1.66
CA THR A 80 6.64 -2.25 1.33
C THR A 80 6.75 -1.56 -0.02
N VAL A 81 6.01 -2.01 -1.04
CA VAL A 81 5.99 -1.36 -2.36
C VAL A 81 5.50 0.09 -2.27
N ILE A 82 4.38 0.34 -1.58
CA ILE A 82 3.84 1.71 -1.43
C ILE A 82 4.84 2.58 -0.66
N TYR A 83 5.41 2.06 0.43
CA TYR A 83 6.34 2.79 1.27
C TYR A 83 7.61 3.16 0.52
N GLU A 84 8.26 2.19 -0.14
CA GLU A 84 9.51 2.42 -0.87
C GLU A 84 9.30 3.36 -2.06
N THR A 85 8.16 3.26 -2.75
CA THR A 85 7.87 4.16 -3.87
C THR A 85 7.60 5.58 -3.39
N THR A 86 6.88 5.74 -2.30
CA THR A 86 6.64 7.04 -1.65
C THR A 86 7.92 7.69 -1.16
N ARG A 87 8.81 6.90 -0.53
CA ARG A 87 10.10 7.39 -0.02
C ARG A 87 11.07 7.75 -1.15
N TYR A 88 11.01 7.03 -2.26
CA TYR A 88 11.87 7.25 -3.42
C TYR A 88 11.48 8.49 -4.24
N ASP A 89 10.18 8.74 -4.45
CA ASP A 89 9.71 9.81 -5.34
C ASP A 89 8.46 10.53 -4.79
N SER A 90 8.59 11.84 -4.53
CA SER A 90 7.50 12.69 -4.07
C SER A 90 6.39 12.88 -5.12
N ALA A 91 6.61 12.54 -6.39
CA ALA A 91 5.57 12.50 -7.40
C ALA A 91 4.62 11.30 -7.19
N PHE A 92 5.13 10.16 -6.72
CA PHE A 92 4.26 9.03 -6.33
C PHE A 92 3.40 9.41 -5.13
N TRP A 93 3.97 10.18 -4.20
CA TRP A 93 3.20 10.74 -3.11
C TRP A 93 2.02 11.61 -3.57
N ASN A 94 2.29 12.55 -4.47
CA ASN A 94 1.24 13.42 -5.04
C ASN A 94 0.15 12.60 -5.76
N LEU A 95 0.53 11.50 -6.41
CA LEU A 95 -0.40 10.56 -7.03
C LEU A 95 -1.29 9.89 -5.96
N LEU A 96 -0.70 9.41 -4.86
CA LEU A 96 -1.43 8.75 -3.77
C LEU A 96 -2.41 9.71 -3.08
N VAL A 97 -2.00 10.96 -2.83
CA VAL A 97 -2.89 12.00 -2.27
C VAL A 97 -4.00 12.37 -3.26
N ALA A 98 -3.68 12.51 -4.55
CA ALA A 98 -4.70 12.77 -5.57
C ALA A 98 -5.70 11.61 -5.70
N TYR A 99 -5.24 10.37 -5.56
CA TYR A 99 -6.08 9.18 -5.52
C TYR A 99 -6.96 9.17 -4.25
N ALA A 100 -6.39 9.52 -3.11
CA ALA A 100 -7.07 9.64 -1.82
C ALA A 100 -8.22 10.66 -1.85
N ARG A 101 -8.10 11.73 -2.63
CA ARG A 101 -9.17 12.74 -2.77
C ARG A 101 -10.43 12.19 -3.43
N LYS A 102 -10.29 11.19 -4.30
CA LYS A 102 -11.39 10.63 -5.09
C LYS A 102 -11.92 9.32 -4.51
N ASN A 103 -11.10 8.62 -3.72
CA ASN A 103 -11.39 7.27 -3.24
C ASN A 103 -11.27 7.18 -1.72
N ASP A 104 -11.98 6.22 -1.13
CA ASP A 104 -11.81 5.90 0.29
C ASP A 104 -10.54 5.07 0.50
N VAL A 105 -9.43 5.80 0.71
CA VAL A 105 -8.15 5.20 1.09
C VAL A 105 -8.04 4.99 2.60
N LEU A 106 -8.86 5.64 3.41
CA LEU A 106 -8.76 5.56 4.88
C LEU A 106 -9.23 4.20 5.36
N ALA A 107 -10.37 3.70 4.84
CA ALA A 107 -10.93 2.42 5.29
C ALA A 107 -9.98 1.22 5.16
N PRO A 108 -9.22 1.03 4.06
CA PRO A 108 -8.21 -0.03 4.00
C PRO A 108 -7.17 0.03 5.12
N PHE A 109 -6.59 1.21 5.39
CA PHE A 109 -5.58 1.37 6.44
C PHE A 109 -6.18 1.19 7.83
N THR A 110 -7.31 1.82 8.14
CA THR A 110 -7.94 1.72 9.47
C THR A 110 -8.40 0.30 9.76
N ARG A 111 -8.93 -0.42 8.75
CA ARG A 111 -9.29 -1.83 8.88
C ARG A 111 -8.08 -2.71 9.16
N PHE A 112 -6.97 -2.49 8.47
CA PHE A 112 -5.74 -3.22 8.74
C PHE A 112 -5.22 -2.93 10.15
N LEU A 113 -5.07 -1.64 10.50
CA LEU A 113 -4.53 -1.19 11.79
C LEU A 113 -5.38 -1.60 13.00
N SER A 114 -6.69 -1.80 12.82
CA SER A 114 -7.60 -2.26 13.88
C SER A 114 -7.66 -3.79 14.00
N SER A 115 -6.91 -4.54 13.18
CA SER A 115 -6.95 -6.01 13.18
C SER A 115 -5.84 -6.61 14.05
N ASP A 116 -6.08 -7.82 14.58
CA ASP A 116 -5.08 -8.58 15.35
C ASP A 116 -3.78 -8.83 14.56
N ARG A 117 -3.88 -8.81 13.23
CA ARG A 117 -2.75 -8.92 12.31
C ARG A 117 -1.77 -7.76 12.46
N ALA A 118 -2.29 -6.53 12.57
CA ALA A 118 -1.45 -5.36 12.80
C ALA A 118 -0.82 -5.39 14.20
N ALA A 119 -1.54 -5.89 15.21
CA ALA A 119 -1.00 -6.07 16.56
C ALA A 119 0.17 -7.07 16.60
N GLY A 120 0.17 -8.07 15.72
CA GLY A 120 1.24 -9.07 15.60
C GLY A 120 2.40 -8.69 14.68
N ASP A 121 2.29 -7.60 13.91
CA ASP A 121 3.29 -7.24 12.89
C ASP A 121 3.64 -5.75 12.89
N SER A 122 4.58 -5.38 13.76
CA SER A 122 5.04 -3.99 13.93
C SER A 122 5.55 -3.36 12.63
N TYR A 123 6.17 -4.15 11.76
CA TYR A 123 6.72 -3.65 10.49
C TYR A 123 5.62 -3.14 9.56
N SER A 124 4.57 -3.93 9.37
CA SER A 124 3.44 -3.49 8.55
C SER A 124 2.65 -2.38 9.21
N SER A 125 2.45 -2.44 10.54
CA SER A 125 1.74 -1.36 11.24
C SER A 125 2.48 -0.03 11.14
N ASP A 126 3.80 -0.02 11.28
CA ASP A 126 4.61 1.21 11.20
C ASP A 126 4.56 1.81 9.80
N LYS A 127 4.68 0.99 8.73
CA LYS A 127 4.55 1.47 7.35
C LYS A 127 3.13 1.96 7.04
N ALA A 128 2.12 1.23 7.50
CA ALA A 128 0.72 1.64 7.34
C ALA A 128 0.43 2.97 8.05
N LEU A 129 0.92 3.16 9.28
CA LEU A 129 0.80 4.40 10.03
C LEU A 129 1.56 5.54 9.34
N TYR A 130 2.79 5.30 8.89
CA TYR A 130 3.58 6.30 8.16
C TYR A 130 2.81 6.82 6.94
N ILE A 131 2.32 5.92 6.09
CA ILE A 131 1.58 6.29 4.87
C ILE A 131 0.27 7.00 5.26
N LEU A 132 -0.50 6.47 6.21
CA LEU A 132 -1.79 7.03 6.60
C LEU A 132 -1.66 8.43 7.21
N THR A 133 -0.74 8.63 8.16
CA THR A 133 -0.50 9.92 8.81
C THR A 133 -0.07 10.97 7.82
N ASP A 134 0.75 10.59 6.84
CA ASP A 134 1.18 11.49 5.79
C ASP A 134 -0.02 11.89 4.90
N ILE A 135 -0.92 10.94 4.57
CA ILE A 135 -2.09 11.22 3.69
C ILE A 135 -3.00 12.20 4.41
N MET A 136 -3.23 11.95 5.69
CA MET A 136 -4.04 12.82 6.55
C MET A 136 -3.42 14.21 6.70
N SER A 137 -2.10 14.34 6.72
CA SER A 137 -1.42 15.65 6.86
C SER A 137 -1.53 16.49 5.58
N HIS A 138 -1.59 15.85 4.41
CA HIS A 138 -1.60 16.53 3.11
C HIS A 138 -3.00 16.69 2.49
N ASP A 139 -3.97 15.84 2.87
CA ASP A 139 -5.36 15.91 2.43
C ASP A 139 -6.32 16.38 3.53
N GLY A 140 -5.87 16.40 4.78
CA GLY A 140 -6.72 16.57 5.94
C GLY A 140 -7.38 17.94 6.07
N GLY A 141 -6.78 18.99 5.49
CA GLY A 141 -7.38 20.33 5.43
C GLY A 141 -8.74 20.33 4.71
N ARG A 142 -8.95 19.48 3.71
CA ARG A 142 -10.23 19.41 2.96
C ARG A 142 -11.22 18.37 3.49
N LYS A 143 -10.73 17.27 4.08
CA LYS A 143 -11.59 16.19 4.60
C LYS A 143 -11.99 16.35 6.06
N PHE A 144 -11.20 17.07 6.86
CA PHE A 144 -11.41 17.20 8.30
C PHE A 144 -11.65 18.64 8.77
N ASN A 145 -11.70 19.62 7.85
CA ASN A 145 -12.13 20.99 8.16
C ASN A 145 -13.41 21.36 7.39
N PRO A 146 -14.61 21.22 8.00
CA PRO A 146 -15.89 21.47 7.34
C PRO A 146 -16.18 22.96 7.06
N GLN A 147 -15.23 23.87 7.27
CA GLN A 147 -15.41 25.32 7.10
C GLN A 147 -14.84 25.90 5.79
N GLU A 148 -14.26 25.08 4.91
CA GLU A 148 -13.77 25.54 3.60
C GLU A 148 -14.64 24.98 2.46
N VAL A 149 -15.81 25.62 2.26
CA VAL A 149 -16.58 25.59 1.01
C VAL A 149 -16.74 27.02 0.52
#